data_AF-A0A958IYE3-F1
#
_entry.id   AF-A0A958IYE3-F1
#
_cell.length_a   1.000
_cell.length_b   1.000
_cell.length_c   1.000
_cell.angle_alpha   90.00
_cell.angle_beta   90.00
_cell.angle_gamma   90.00
#
_symmetry.space_group_name_H-M   'P 1'
#
loop_
_entity.id
_entity.type
_entity.pdbx_description
1 polymer ?
#
loop_
_entity_poly.entity_id
_entity_poly.type
_entity_poly.pdbx_seq_one_letter_code
_entity_poly.pdbx_strand_id
1 'polypeptide(L)'
;GVLLPSGEFWVIQIKDVIILSGLFCLFIEIIKSTRSTDAQIVEHILSTFVFISYMVAFLWAPIAGNSTFFALLVMSLIDVIAGFTITISAARRDFSMG
;
A
#
# COMPACT_ATOMS: atom_id res chain seq x y z
N GLY A 1 -1.92 23.58 -13.18
CA GLY A 1 -0.81 22.86 -13.83
C GLY A 1 0.46 23.66 -13.65
N VAL A 2 1.60 22.98 -13.62
CA VAL A 2 2.93 23.59 -13.49
C VAL A 2 3.69 23.35 -14.79
N LEU A 3 4.34 24.38 -15.31
CA LEU A 3 5.16 24.28 -16.51
C LEU A 3 6.51 23.69 -16.11
N LEU A 4 6.83 22.52 -16.64
CA LEU A 4 8.07 21.81 -16.30
C LEU A 4 9.26 22.41 -17.07
N PRO A 5 10.49 22.33 -16.52
CA PRO A 5 11.71 22.67 -17.26
C PRO A 5 11.92 21.85 -18.54
N SER A 6 11.24 20.69 -18.65
CA SER A 6 11.18 19.88 -19.89
C SER A 6 10.32 20.52 -20.99
N GLY A 7 9.64 21.64 -20.72
CA GLY A 7 8.72 22.32 -21.64
C GLY A 7 7.29 21.80 -21.61
N GLU A 8 7.01 20.76 -20.82
CA GLU A 8 5.70 20.11 -20.78
C GLU A 8 4.81 20.66 -19.67
N PHE A 9 3.51 20.79 -19.94
CA PHE A 9 2.56 21.33 -18.98
C PHE A 9 1.99 20.21 -18.10
N TRP A 10 2.51 20.10 -16.88
CA TRP A 10 2.04 19.08 -15.96
C TRP A 10 0.75 19.52 -15.27
N VAL A 11 -0.33 18.79 -15.52
CA VAL A 11 -1.64 19.03 -14.88
C VAL A 11 -1.83 18.00 -13.78
N ILE A 12 -1.81 18.46 -12.53
CA ILE A 12 -2.17 17.63 -11.38
C ILE A 12 -3.67 17.35 -11.46
N GLN A 13 -4.02 16.07 -11.57
CA GLN A 13 -5.39 15.59 -11.53
C GLN A 13 -5.70 14.96 -10.16
N ILE A 14 -6.98 14.87 -9.82
CA ILE A 14 -7.44 14.25 -8.57
C ILE A 14 -6.91 12.81 -8.42
N LYS A 15 -6.81 12.08 -9.54
CA LYS A 15 -6.26 10.73 -9.59
C LYS A 15 -4.79 10.67 -9.11
N ASP A 16 -4.00 11.71 -9.40
CA ASP A 16 -2.59 11.76 -9.01
C ASP A 16 -2.46 11.98 -7.50
N VAL A 17 -3.34 12.80 -6.92
CA VAL A 17 -3.42 13.02 -5.47
C VAL A 17 -3.83 11.73 -4.75
N ILE A 18 -4.79 10.98 -5.31
CA ILE A 18 -5.23 9.70 -4.75
C ILE A 18 -4.07 8.69 -4.76
N ILE A 19 -3.36 8.52 -5.88
CA ILE A 19 -2.18 7.63 -5.95
C ILE A 19 -1.12 8.05 -4.94
N LEU A 20 -0.82 9.35 -4.84
CA LEU A 20 0.22 9.86 -3.94
C LEU A 20 -0.16 9.62 -2.47
N SER A 21 -1.45 9.73 -2.13
CA SER A 21 -1.93 9.40 -0.79
C SER A 21 -1.77 7.90 -0.47
N GLY A 22 -2.06 7.01 -1.42
CA GLY A 22 -1.84 5.57 -1.25
C GLY A 22 -0.36 5.22 -1.08
N LEU A 23 0.52 5.83 -1.88
CA LEU A 23 1.97 5.69 -1.74
C LEU A 23 2.46 6.14 -0.36
N PHE A 24 1.91 7.26 0.13
CA PHE A 24 2.27 7.80 1.44
C PHE A 24 1.79 6.90 2.59
N CYS A 25 0.58 6.34 2.51
CA CYS A 25 0.10 5.34 3.48
C CYS A 25 1.01 4.11 3.51
N LEU A 26 1.35 3.56 2.33
CA LEU A 26 2.25 2.41 2.22
C LEU A 26 3.63 2.70 2.83
N PHE A 27 4.14 3.91 2.66
CA PHE A 27 5.39 4.33 3.30
C PHE A 27 5.30 4.34 4.84
N ILE A 28 4.17 4.78 5.39
CA ILE A 28 3.92 4.75 6.85
C ILE A 28 3.89 3.29 7.35
N GLU A 29 3.20 2.40 6.64
CA GLU A 29 3.11 0.98 6.99
C GLU A 29 4.49 0.32 7.04
N ILE A 30 5.34 0.58 6.05
CA ILE A 30 6.73 0.10 6.03
C ILE A 30 7.50 0.55 7.28
N ILE A 31 7.44 1.83 7.65
CA ILE A 31 8.15 2.33 8.84
C ILE A 31 7.61 1.64 10.10
N LYS A 32 6.29 1.50 10.22
CA LYS A 32 5.62 0.92 11.39
C LYS A 32 5.96 -0.57 11.55
N SER A 33 6.06 -1.30 10.44
CA SER A 33 6.44 -2.72 10.39
C SER A 33 7.84 -2.99 10.98
N THR A 34 8.69 -1.96 11.07
CA THR A 34 10.07 -2.08 11.57
C THR A 34 10.14 -2.00 13.11
N ARG A 35 9.10 -1.51 13.81
CA ARG A 35 9.22 -1.08 15.22
C ARG A 35 8.45 -1.89 16.27
N SER A 36 7.48 -2.73 15.95
CA SER A 36 6.66 -3.39 17.00
C SER A 36 6.13 -4.76 16.61
N THR A 37 6.31 -5.75 17.49
CA THR A 37 5.88 -7.15 17.30
C THR A 37 4.41 -7.38 17.65
N ASP A 38 3.92 -6.79 18.76
CA ASP A 38 2.55 -7.04 19.25
C ASP A 38 1.46 -6.41 18.38
N ALA A 39 1.78 -5.35 17.64
CA ALA A 39 0.84 -4.70 16.73
C ALA A 39 0.68 -5.44 15.39
N GLN A 40 1.55 -6.40 15.06
CA GLN A 40 1.62 -7.01 13.72
C GLN A 40 0.30 -7.66 13.30
N ILE A 41 -0.41 -8.35 14.20
CA ILE A 41 -1.67 -9.03 13.87
C ILE A 41 -2.73 -8.02 13.42
N VAL A 42 -2.81 -6.86 14.08
CA VAL A 42 -3.76 -5.80 13.71
C VAL A 42 -3.38 -5.18 12.37
N GLU A 43 -2.09 -4.95 12.12
CA GLU A 43 -1.62 -4.48 10.82
C GLU A 43 -1.99 -5.45 9.69
N HIS A 44 -1.81 -6.76 9.90
CA HIS A 44 -2.17 -7.80 8.92
C HIS A 44 -3.66 -7.80 8.58
N ILE A 45 -4.50 -7.69 9.60
CA ILE A 45 -5.95 -7.67 9.41
C ILE A 45 -6.37 -6.39 8.69
N LEU A 46 -5.79 -5.25 9.07
CA LEU A 46 -6.07 -3.96 8.47
C LEU A 46 -5.63 -3.93 7.00
N SER A 47 -4.41 -4.38 6.69
CA SER A 47 -3.89 -4.41 5.32
C SER A 47 -4.69 -5.36 4.42
N THR A 48 -5.04 -6.54 4.94
CA THR A 48 -5.88 -7.51 4.23
C THR A 48 -7.27 -6.93 3.96
N PHE A 49 -7.85 -6.23 4.93
CA PHE A 49 -9.14 -5.56 4.77
C PHE A 49 -9.09 -4.44 3.72
N VAL A 50 -8.03 -3.62 3.74
CA VAL A 50 -7.80 -2.55 2.76
C VAL A 50 -7.64 -3.14 1.36
N PHE A 51 -6.86 -4.21 1.22
CA PHE A 51 -6.70 -4.92 -0.06
C PHE A 51 -8.03 -5.47 -0.58
N ILE A 52 -8.82 -6.15 0.26
CA ILE A 52 -10.14 -6.65 -0.13
C ILE A 52 -11.06 -5.49 -0.55
N SER A 53 -11.02 -4.38 0.17
CA SER A 53 -11.83 -3.19 -0.14
C SER A 53 -11.48 -2.62 -1.51
N TYR A 54 -10.19 -2.45 -1.82
CA TYR A 54 -9.74 -2.01 -3.15
C TYR A 54 -10.07 -3.03 -4.24
N MET A 55 -9.95 -4.33 -3.96
CA MET A 55 -10.29 -5.38 -4.91
C MET A 55 -11.78 -5.40 -5.26
N VAL A 56 -12.65 -5.36 -4.26
CA VAL A 56 -14.11 -5.32 -4.46
C VAL A 56 -14.50 -4.03 -5.18
N ALA A 57 -13.96 -2.87 -4.75
CA ALA A 57 -14.26 -1.60 -5.38
C ALA A 57 -13.79 -1.56 -6.84
N PHE A 58 -12.61 -2.10 -7.17
CA PHE A 58 -12.11 -2.17 -8.55
C PHE A 58 -12.98 -3.03 -9.45
N LEU A 59 -13.48 -4.17 -8.95
CA LEU A 59 -14.31 -5.08 -9.74
C LEU A 59 -15.76 -4.60 -9.88
N TRP A 60 -16.29 -3.86 -8.91
CA TRP A 60 -17.72 -3.57 -8.84
C TRP A 60 -18.07 -2.10 -9.09
N ALA A 61 -17.17 -1.16 -8.83
CA ALA A 61 -17.42 0.26 -9.03
C ALA A 61 -16.90 0.74 -10.41
N PRO A 62 -17.78 1.21 -11.32
CA PRO A 62 -17.35 1.69 -12.64
C PRO A 62 -16.33 2.84 -12.57
N ILE A 63 -16.42 3.68 -11.53
CA ILE A 63 -15.49 4.79 -11.29
C ILE A 63 -14.08 4.32 -10.90
N ALA A 64 -13.97 3.08 -10.38
CA ALA A 64 -12.71 2.46 -9.98
C ALA A 64 -12.02 1.72 -11.14
N GLY A 65 -12.65 1.59 -12.30
CA GLY A 65 -12.08 0.94 -13.49
C GLY A 65 -10.99 1.74 -14.21
N ASN A 66 -10.04 2.32 -13.47
CA ASN A 66 -8.95 3.13 -14.02
C ASN A 66 -7.58 2.68 -13.46
N SER A 67 -6.51 3.03 -14.18
CA SER A 67 -5.14 2.62 -13.80
C SER A 67 -4.70 3.16 -12.43
N THR A 68 -5.27 4.27 -11.97
CA THR A 68 -4.97 4.85 -10.66
C THR A 68 -5.46 3.94 -9.54
N PHE A 69 -6.71 3.49 -9.63
CA PHE A 69 -7.30 2.60 -8.64
C PHE A 69 -6.67 1.21 -8.68
N PHE A 70 -6.30 0.73 -9.88
CA PHE A 70 -5.54 -0.51 -10.02
C PHE A 70 -4.16 -0.41 -9.33
N ALA A 71 -3.48 0.72 -9.43
CA ALA A 71 -2.20 0.93 -8.73
C ALA A 71 -2.38 0.88 -7.20
N LEU A 72 -3.46 1.47 -6.66
CA LEU A 72 -3.79 1.38 -5.23
C LEU A 72 -4.07 -0.07 -4.80
N LEU A 73 -4.80 -0.83 -5.63
CA LEU A 73 -5.03 -2.26 -5.40
C LEU A 73 -3.69 -3.03 -5.33
N VAL A 74 -2.78 -2.80 -6.28
CA VAL A 74 -1.46 -3.42 -6.27
C VAL A 74 -0.63 -2.99 -5.06
N MET A 75 -0.69 -1.72 -4.66
CA MET A 75 -0.04 -1.23 -3.44
C MET A 75 -0.54 -1.98 -2.21
N SER A 76 -1.86 -2.10 -2.04
CA SER A 76 -2.44 -2.84 -0.91
C SER A 76 -2.11 -4.34 -0.94
N LEU A 77 -1.95 -4.94 -2.12
CA LEU A 77 -1.47 -6.31 -2.27
C LEU A 77 -0.01 -6.46 -1.81
N ILE A 78 0.84 -5.52 -2.20
CA ILE A 78 2.25 -5.50 -1.79
C ILE A 78 2.36 -5.38 -0.27
N ASP A 79 1.53 -4.54 0.35
CA ASP A 79 1.54 -4.36 1.81
C ASP A 79 1.18 -5.67 2.55
N VAL A 80 0.14 -6.38 2.10
CA VAL A 80 -0.23 -7.70 2.65
C VAL A 80 0.94 -8.69 2.55
N ILE A 81 1.59 -8.79 1.39
CA ILE A 81 2.74 -9.69 1.18
C ILE A 81 3.93 -9.31 2.07
N ALA A 82 4.21 -8.01 2.18
CA ALA A 82 5.29 -7.48 3.00
C ALA A 82 5.05 -7.80 4.47
N GLY A 83 3.83 -7.58 4.97
CA GLY A 83 3.42 -7.97 6.31
C GLY A 83 3.75 -9.42 6.60
N PHE A 84 3.28 -10.37 5.76
CA PHE A 84 3.51 -11.80 5.99
C PHE A 84 4.99 -12.17 5.95
N THR A 85 5.74 -11.55 5.04
CA THR A 85 7.18 -11.77 4.90
C THR A 85 7.93 -11.38 6.18
N ILE A 86 7.58 -10.25 6.79
CA ILE A 86 8.22 -9.75 8.02
C ILE A 86 7.94 -10.68 9.20
N THR A 87 6.70 -11.11 9.41
CA THR A 87 6.35 -12.04 10.50
C THR A 87 7.08 -13.38 10.37
N ILE A 88 7.20 -13.92 9.16
CA ILE A 88 7.95 -15.16 8.91
C ILE A 88 9.45 -14.96 9.20
N SER A 89 10.02 -13.82 8.78
CA SER A 89 11.42 -13.50 9.02
C SER A 89 11.72 -13.34 10.52
N ALA A 90 10.85 -12.66 11.26
CA ALA A 90 10.96 -12.50 12.71
C ALA A 90 10.94 -13.86 13.43
N ALA A 91 9.98 -14.73 13.09
CA ALA A 91 9.90 -16.08 13.66
C ALA A 91 11.17 -16.90 13.40
N ARG A 92 11.74 -16.85 12.19
CA ARG A 92 13.00 -17.55 11.86
C ARG A 92 14.19 -17.06 12.67
N ARG A 93 14.29 -15.75 12.93
CA ARG A 93 15.38 -15.19 13.74
C ARG A 93 15.31 -15.68 15.18
N ASP A 94 14.11 -15.80 15.74
CA ASP A 94 13.92 -16.29 17.11
C ASP A 94 14.33 -17.77 17.24
N PHE A 95 14.09 -18.60 16.22
CA PHE A 95 14.58 -19.99 16.18
C PHE A 95 16.11 -20.13 16.06
N SER A 96 16.81 -19.12 15.50
CA SER A 96 18.26 -19.15 15.34
C SER A 96 19.03 -18.71 16.59
N MET A 97 18.36 -18.08 17.57
CA MET A 97 18.98 -17.65 18.84
C MET A 97 18.70 -18.63 20.01
N GLY A 98 18.01 -19.73 19.74
CA GLY A 98 17.77 -20.83 20.69
C GLY A 98 18.73 -22.01 20.52
#